data_AF-A0A3D3FBY7-F1
#
_entry.id   AF-A0A3D3FBY7-F1
#
_cell.length_a   1.000
_cell.length_b   1.000
_cell.length_c   1.000
_cell.angle_alpha   90.00
_cell.angle_beta   90.00
_cell.angle_gamma   90.00
#
_symmetry.space_group_name_H-M   'P 1'
#
loop_
_entity.id
_entity.type
_entity.pdbx_description
1 polymer ?
#
loop_
_entity_poly.entity_id
_entity_poly.type
_entity_poly.pdbx_seq_one_letter_code
_entity_poly.pdbx_strand_id
1 'polypeptide(L)'
;SLYASWNKATRMPTFTDLYYNTTTHSGNDALLPEYSQSLEGGIKYHNRFLNSSVALYHNRGQNLIDWIKPDADSKWQAINLDK
;
A
#
# COMPACT_ATOMS: atom_id res chain seq x y z
N SER A 1 9.36 -28.06 -4.53
CA SER A 1 10.23 -26.96 -4.13
C SER A 1 9.49 -26.04 -3.16
N LEU A 2 10.20 -25.48 -2.19
CA LEU A 2 9.70 -24.44 -1.30
C LEU A 2 10.32 -23.11 -1.74
N TYR A 3 9.56 -22.03 -1.66
CA TYR A 3 10.07 -20.67 -1.86
C TYR A 3 9.44 -19.73 -0.84
N ALA A 4 10.20 -18.70 -0.47
CA ALA A 4 9.72 -17.58 0.31
C ALA A 4 10.34 -16.31 -0.26
N SER A 5 9.57 -15.23 -0.33
CA SER A 5 10.02 -13.93 -0.78
C SER A 5 9.51 -12.85 0.18
N TRP A 6 10.34 -11.84 0.40
CA TRP A 6 9.98 -10.66 1.16
C TRP A 6 10.33 -9.44 0.33
N ASN A 7 9.35 -8.58 0.12
CA ASN A 7 9.45 -7.39 -0.70
C ASN A 7 9.05 -6.18 0.14
N LYS A 8 9.82 -5.10 0.00
CA LYS A 8 9.50 -3.80 0.59
C LYS A 8 9.44 -2.76 -0.53
N ALA A 9 8.30 -2.11 -0.68
CA ALA A 9 8.08 -1.00 -1.59
C ALA A 9 7.86 0.29 -0.79
N THR A 10 8.28 1.41 -1.35
CA THR A 10 8.05 2.75 -0.78
C THR A 10 7.50 3.65 -1.87
N ARG A 11 6.50 4.47 -1.54
CA ARG A 11 5.95 5.49 -2.43
C ARG A 11 6.14 6.87 -1.78
N MET A 12 6.87 7.74 -2.47
CA MET A 12 6.99 9.14 -2.04
C MET A 12 5.65 9.87 -2.28
N PRO A 13 5.30 10.84 -1.42
CA PRO A 13 4.16 11.71 -1.67
C PRO A 13 4.34 12.43 -3.00
N THR A 14 3.27 12.51 -3.81
CA THR A 14 3.34 13.20 -5.10
C THR A 14 3.14 14.69 -4.93
N PHE A 15 3.50 15.49 -5.95
CA PHE A 15 3.25 16.94 -5.95
C PHE A 15 1.77 17.26 -5.69
N THR A 16 0.87 16.42 -6.20
CA THR A 16 -0.57 16.54 -5.96
C THR A 16 -0.91 16.31 -4.49
N ASP A 17 -0.32 15.33 -3.82
CA ASP A 17 -0.61 15.07 -2.40
C ASP A 17 -0.10 16.19 -1.47
N LEU A 18 1.03 16.80 -1.82
CA LEU A 18 1.67 17.86 -1.02
C LEU A 18 1.06 19.24 -1.27
N TYR A 19 0.84 19.61 -2.54
CA TYR A 19 0.59 21.01 -2.93
C TYR A 19 -0.72 21.23 -3.70
N TYR A 20 -1.55 20.20 -3.89
CA TYR A 20 -2.84 20.37 -4.55
C TYR A 20 -3.85 21.06 -3.63
N ASN A 21 -3.81 22.39 -3.64
CA ASN A 21 -4.73 23.23 -2.89
C ASN A 21 -5.73 23.87 -3.86
N THR A 22 -6.98 23.44 -3.80
CA THR A 22 -8.10 23.93 -4.60
C THR A 22 -9.25 24.30 -3.66
N THR A 23 -10.32 24.89 -4.17
CA THR A 23 -11.54 25.17 -3.40
C THR A 23 -12.09 23.94 -2.68
N THR A 24 -11.87 22.74 -3.22
CA THR A 24 -12.40 21.46 -2.71
C THR A 24 -11.35 20.52 -2.10
N HIS A 25 -10.06 20.77 -2.33
CA HIS A 25 -8.96 19.89 -1.91
C HIS A 25 -7.90 20.69 -1.17
N SER A 26 -7.36 20.13 -0.10
CA SER A 26 -6.22 20.67 0.64
C SER A 26 -5.14 19.62 0.68
N GLY A 27 -4.05 19.84 -0.06
CA GLY A 27 -2.81 19.08 0.09
C GLY A 27 -2.23 19.22 1.49
N ASN A 28 -1.34 18.30 1.86
CA ASN A 28 -0.72 18.22 3.17
C ASN A 28 0.79 18.08 3.00
N ASP A 29 1.54 19.13 3.37
CA ASP A 29 3.00 19.20 3.25
C ASP A 29 3.74 18.37 4.32
N ALA A 30 3.04 17.91 5.35
CA ALA A 30 3.56 17.05 6.41
C ALA A 30 3.41 15.54 6.11
N LEU A 31 3.02 15.14 4.89
CA LEU A 31 2.86 13.74 4.53
C LEU A 31 4.18 12.96 4.58
N LEU A 32 4.13 11.81 5.25
CA LEU A 32 5.23 10.87 5.29
C LEU A 32 5.20 9.93 4.07
N PRO A 33 6.36 9.40 3.64
CA PRO A 33 6.40 8.34 2.63
C PRO A 33 5.58 7.13 3.06
N GLU A 34 4.83 6.58 2.10
CA GLU A 34 4.08 5.35 2.28
C GLU A 34 5.00 4.14 2.11
N TYR A 35 4.84 3.15 3.00
CA TYR A 35 5.58 1.89 2.94
C TYR A 35 4.63 0.72 2.77
N SER A 36 4.98 -0.20 1.87
CA SER A 36 4.27 -1.46 1.68
C SER A 36 5.24 -2.62 1.82
N GLN A 37 4.86 -3.60 2.64
CA GLN A 37 5.62 -4.82 2.87
C GLN A 37 4.78 -6.00 2.42
N SER A 38 5.34 -6.82 1.53
CA SER A 38 4.69 -8.02 1.00
C SER A 38 5.55 -9.23 1.30
N LEU A 39 4.98 -10.20 1.98
CA LEU A 39 5.60 -11.47 2.29
C LEU A 39 4.84 -12.56 1.53
N GLU A 40 5.56 -13.35 0.76
CA GLU A 40 5.02 -14.48 0.01
C GLU A 40 5.76 -15.75 0.42
N GLY A 41 5.03 -16.84 0.65
CA GLY A 41 5.61 -18.16 0.88
C GLY A 41 4.82 -19.20 0.12
N GLY A 42 5.48 -20.13 -0.57
CA GLY A 42 4.78 -21.14 -1.34
C GLY A 42 5.52 -22.45 -1.50
N ILE A 43 4.75 -23.50 -1.64
CA ILE A 43 5.21 -24.86 -1.88
C ILE A 43 4.70 -25.29 -3.25
N LYS A 44 5.61 -25.75 -4.09
CA LYS A 44 5.33 -26.35 -5.39
C LYS A 44 5.62 -27.84 -5.30
N TYR A 45 4.65 -28.67 -5.63
CA TYR A 45 4.79 -30.12 -5.74
C TYR A 45 4.63 -30.52 -7.21
N HIS A 46 5.66 -31.16 -7.76
CA HIS A 46 5.67 -31.60 -9.14
C HIS A 46 6.00 -33.09 -9.20
N ASN A 47 5.10 -33.87 -9.81
CA ASN A 47 5.30 -35.27 -10.12
C ASN A 47 4.75 -35.57 -11.53
N ARG A 48 5.12 -36.70 -12.12
CA ARG A 48 4.76 -37.08 -13.51
C ARG A 48 3.25 -37.07 -13.81
N PHE A 49 2.41 -37.20 -12.78
CA PHE A 49 0.95 -37.23 -12.88
C PHE A 49 0.24 -36.03 -12.24
N LEU A 50 0.94 -35.22 -11.42
CA LEU A 50 0.32 -34.13 -10.66
C LEU A 50 1.29 -32.96 -10.50
N ASN A 51 0.80 -31.77 -10.83
CA ASN A 51 1.49 -30.51 -10.55
C ASN A 51 0.58 -29.63 -9.70
N SER A 52 1.00 -29.30 -8.48
CA SER A 52 0.22 -28.51 -7.54
C SER A 52 1.10 -27.45 -6.91
N SER A 53 0.54 -26.28 -6.65
CA SER A 53 1.23 -25.19 -5.96
C SER A 53 0.30 -24.52 -4.98
N VAL A 54 0.79 -24.30 -3.77
CA VAL A 54 0.11 -23.55 -2.72
C VAL A 54 0.98 -22.36 -2.37
N ALA A 55 0.39 -21.17 -2.33
CA ALA A 55 1.06 -19.94 -1.96
C ALA A 55 0.23 -19.17 -0.93
N LEU A 56 0.91 -18.54 0.00
CA LEU A 56 0.38 -17.67 1.03
C LEU A 56 0.98 -16.28 0.84
N TYR A 57 0.13 -15.26 0.92
CA TYR A 57 0.50 -13.87 0.76
C TYR A 57 0.08 -13.09 2.01
N HIS A 58 0.98 -12.26 2.52
CA HIS A 58 0.71 -11.35 3.63
C HIS A 58 1.25 -9.97 3.27
N ASN A 59 0.35 -9.00 3.18
CA ASN A 59 0.68 -7.62 2.85
C ASN A 59 0.39 -6.72 4.06
N ARG A 60 1.31 -5.82 4.37
CA ARG A 60 1.19 -4.82 5.43
C ARG A 60 1.50 -3.44 4.88
N GLY A 61 0.59 -2.49 5.07
CA GLY A 61 0.80 -1.09 4.69
C GLY A 61 1.13 -0.25 5.93
N GLN A 62 2.01 0.72 5.77
CA GLN A 62 2.30 1.71 6.81
C GLN A 62 2.31 3.09 6.16
N ASN A 63 1.71 4.08 6.82
CA ASN A 63 1.59 5.44 6.31
C ASN A 63 0.98 5.53 4.89
N LEU A 64 -0.02 4.70 4.59
CA LEU A 64 -0.78 4.75 3.32
C LEU A 64 -1.36 6.15 3.13
N ILE A 65 -1.02 6.80 2.02
CA ILE A 65 -1.52 8.14 1.71
C ILE A 65 -2.88 7.99 1.06
N ASP A 66 -3.93 8.43 1.76
CA ASP A 66 -5.30 8.42 1.26
C ASP A 66 -5.98 9.77 1.50
N TRP A 67 -6.97 10.07 0.66
CA TRP A 67 -7.74 11.30 0.75
C TRP A 67 -9.01 11.03 1.52
N ILE A 68 -9.15 11.67 2.68
CA ILE A 68 -10.37 11.59 3.47
C ILE A 68 -11.13 12.90 3.44
N LYS A 69 -12.45 12.81 3.56
CA LYS A 69 -13.33 13.95 3.76
C LYS A 69 -13.98 13.82 5.14
N PRO A 70 -13.48 14.52 6.17
CA PRO A 70 -13.95 14.32 7.54
C PRO A 70 -15.42 14.71 7.73
N ASP A 71 -15.92 15.70 6.98
CA ASP A 71 -17.30 16.17 7.06
C ASP A 71 -17.87 16.51 5.68
N ALA A 72 -19.19 16.62 5.56
CA ALA A 72 -19.86 16.96 4.29
C ALA A 72 -19.50 18.37 3.78
N ASP A 73 -19.16 19.31 4.67
CA ASP A 73 -18.74 20.67 4.31
C ASP A 73 -17.21 20.87 4.32
N SER A 74 -16.46 19.86 4.76
CA SER A 74 -14.99 19.89 4.81
C SER A 74 -14.37 19.64 3.43
N LYS A 75 -13.16 20.17 3.22
CA LYS A 75 -12.34 19.88 2.03
C LYS A 75 -11.75 18.47 2.13
N TRP A 76 -11.43 17.87 0.99
CA TRP A 76 -10.63 16.64 0.94
C TRP A 76 -9.22 16.92 1.47
N GLN A 77 -8.72 16.07 2.36
CA GLN A 77 -7.40 16.17 2.96
C GLN A 77 -6.64 14.88 2.76
N ALA A 78 -5.40 14.98 2.29
CA ALA A 78 -4.48 13.86 2.23
C ALA A 78 -3.91 13.56 3.63
N ILE A 79 -4.04 12.31 4.08
CA ILE A 79 -3.54 11.85 5.38
C ILE A 79 -2.77 10.54 5.25
N ASN A 80 -1.88 10.26 6.20
CA ASN A 80 -1.26 8.95 6.36
C ASN A 80 -2.16 8.05 7.23
N LEU A 81 -2.47 6.87 6.72
CA LEU A 81 -3.25 5.82 7.39
C LEU A 81 -2.36 4.59 7.63
N ASP A 82 -2.48 3.99 8.81
CA ASP A 82 -1.87 2.69 9.10
C ASP A 82 -2.92 1.57 8.93
N LYS A 83 -2.56 0.50 8.21
CA LYS A 83 -3.48 -0.59 7.89
C LYS A 83 -2.82 -1.98 7.87
#